data_AF-A0A2I0L3Z3-F1
#
_entry.id   AF-A0A2I0L3Z3-F1
#
_cell.length_a   1.000
_cell.length_b   1.000
_cell.length_c   1.000
_cell.angle_alpha   90.00
_cell.angle_beta   90.00
_cell.angle_gamma   90.00
#
_symmetry.space_group_name_H-M   'P 1'
#
loop_
_entity.id
_entity.type
_entity.pdbx_description
1 polymer ?
#
loop_
_entity_poly.entity_id
_entity_poly.type
_entity_poly.pdbx_seq_one_letter_code
_entity_poly.pdbx_strand_id
1 'polypeptide(L)'
;MTEPHPDGTGVILCIEKALALAGVSREDVNYINAHATSTPAGDLKEYQALIHCFGHNSELRVNSTKSMIGHLLGAAGGVEAVSVVQAIRTGWIHPNINLENPDEGVDTRVLVGSKKERLKVKVGLSNSFGFGGHNSSILFAPYN
;
A
#
# COMPACT_ATOMS: atom_id res chain seq x y z
N MET A 1 -12.36 -12.62 -10.92
CA MET A 1 -11.29 -11.75 -11.46
C MET A 1 -11.33 -10.44 -10.66
N THR A 2 -10.22 -10.05 -10.02
CA THR A 2 -10.04 -8.76 -9.30
C THR A 2 -9.60 -7.69 -10.30
N GLU A 3 -10.39 -7.44 -11.34
CA GLU A 3 -10.03 -6.38 -12.28
C GLU A 3 -10.52 -5.05 -11.69
N PRO A 4 -9.63 -4.12 -11.29
CA PRO A 4 -10.04 -2.82 -10.79
C PRO A 4 -10.66 -2.01 -11.94
N HIS A 5 -11.38 -0.94 -11.57
CA HIS A 5 -11.88 0.01 -12.56
C HIS A 5 -10.72 0.45 -13.49
N PRO A 6 -10.92 0.59 -14.81
CA PRO A 6 -9.86 0.92 -15.77
C PRO A 6 -9.04 2.15 -15.39
N ASP A 7 -9.66 3.12 -14.74
CA ASP A 7 -9.01 4.37 -14.33
C ASP A 7 -8.49 4.36 -12.88
N GLY A 8 -8.58 3.23 -12.16
CA GLY A 8 -8.19 3.15 -10.74
C GLY A 8 -9.06 3.99 -9.78
N THR A 9 -10.12 4.64 -10.28
CA THR A 9 -10.95 5.60 -9.53
C THR A 9 -11.54 5.02 -8.26
N GLY A 10 -11.92 3.73 -8.27
CA GLY A 10 -12.44 3.06 -7.08
C GLY A 10 -11.43 2.98 -5.93
N VAL A 11 -10.14 2.84 -6.25
CA VAL A 11 -9.04 2.82 -5.28
C VAL A 11 -8.78 4.24 -4.77
N ILE A 12 -8.69 5.22 -5.67
CA ILE A 12 -8.50 6.64 -5.32
C ILE A 12 -9.60 7.09 -4.36
N LEU A 13 -10.87 6.90 -4.71
CA LEU A 13 -12.01 7.27 -3.88
C LEU A 13 -12.01 6.56 -2.52
N CYS A 14 -11.57 5.30 -2.46
CA CYS A 14 -11.47 4.57 -1.21
C CYS A 14 -10.43 5.20 -0.27
N ILE A 15 -9.24 5.49 -0.79
CA ILE A 15 -8.15 6.16 -0.06
C ILE A 15 -8.59 7.55 0.41
N GLU A 16 -9.17 8.35 -0.47
CA GLU A 16 -9.63 9.71 -0.16
C GLU A 16 -10.69 9.73 0.94
N LYS A 17 -11.65 8.79 0.90
CA LYS A 17 -12.65 8.64 1.95
C LYS A 17 -12.04 8.22 3.28
N ALA A 18 -11.06 7.32 3.26
CA ALA A 18 -10.37 6.86 4.46
C ALA A 18 -9.58 8.01 5.12
N LEU A 19 -8.85 8.81 4.32
CA LEU A 19 -8.15 10.01 4.77
C LEU A 19 -9.11 11.04 5.38
N ALA A 20 -10.21 11.34 4.69
CA ALA A 20 -11.21 12.29 5.16
C ALA A 20 -11.89 11.82 6.46
N LEU A 21 -12.23 10.54 6.56
CA LEU A 21 -12.81 9.95 7.76
C LEU A 21 -11.85 10.01 8.95
N ALA A 22 -10.55 9.81 8.70
CA ALA A 22 -9.52 9.84 9.74
C ALA A 22 -9.04 11.27 10.07
N GLY A 23 -9.40 12.28 9.27
CA GLY A 23 -8.88 13.64 9.41
C GLY A 23 -7.37 13.75 9.15
N VAL A 24 -6.81 12.88 8.31
CA VAL A 24 -5.37 12.79 8.03
C VAL A 24 -5.03 13.44 6.69
N SER A 25 -3.96 14.24 6.65
CA SER A 25 -3.45 14.82 5.40
C SER A 25 -2.69 13.78 4.58
N ARG A 26 -2.72 13.90 3.24
CA ARG A 26 -2.02 12.97 2.33
C ARG A 26 -0.51 12.96 2.59
N GLU A 27 0.03 14.11 2.97
CA GLU A 27 1.45 14.35 3.24
C GLU A 27 1.94 13.64 4.51
N ASP A 28 1.03 13.28 5.43
CA ASP A 28 1.36 12.54 6.65
C ASP A 28 1.47 11.03 6.40
N VAL A 29 0.89 10.52 5.31
CA VAL A 29 1.01 9.11 4.90
C VAL A 29 2.35 8.88 4.22
N ASN A 30 3.29 8.27 4.94
CA ASN A 30 4.63 7.96 4.43
C ASN A 30 4.91 6.47 4.27
N TYR A 31 3.98 5.60 4.67
CA TYR A 31 4.12 4.16 4.50
C TYR A 31 2.83 3.52 4.00
N ILE A 32 2.94 2.65 3.01
CA ILE A 32 1.82 1.91 2.44
C ILE A 32 2.19 0.43 2.30
N ASN A 33 1.41 -0.43 2.95
CA ASN A 33 1.36 -1.85 2.60
C ASN A 33 0.21 -2.05 1.61
N ALA A 34 0.58 -2.15 0.33
CA ALA A 34 -0.30 -2.24 -0.82
C ALA A 34 -1.02 -3.58 -0.91
N HIS A 35 -2.11 -3.61 -1.67
CA HIS A 35 -2.81 -4.84 -1.97
C HIS A 35 -2.01 -5.73 -2.94
N ALA A 36 -1.40 -5.18 -4.00
CA ALA A 36 -0.49 -5.79 -4.98
C ALA A 36 -0.45 -7.33 -4.96
N THR A 37 -1.34 -7.93 -5.74
CA THR A 37 -1.58 -9.39 -5.77
C THR A 37 -0.68 -10.11 -6.76
N SER A 38 0.30 -9.42 -7.36
CA SER A 38 1.11 -9.94 -8.46
C SER A 38 0.26 -10.20 -9.71
N THR A 39 -0.71 -9.30 -9.97
CA THR A 39 -1.52 -9.36 -11.19
C THR A 39 -1.19 -8.17 -12.09
N PRO A 40 -0.98 -8.36 -13.41
CA PRO A 40 -0.49 -7.29 -14.27
C PRO A 40 -1.35 -6.02 -14.24
N ALA A 41 -2.67 -6.17 -14.36
CA ALA A 41 -3.59 -5.04 -14.32
C ALA A 41 -3.78 -4.49 -12.89
N GLY A 42 -3.89 -5.35 -11.88
CA GLY A 42 -4.18 -4.94 -10.51
C GLY A 42 -3.06 -4.11 -9.90
N ASP A 43 -1.83 -4.58 -10.01
CA ASP A 43 -0.66 -3.97 -9.38
C ASP A 43 -0.35 -2.60 -10.02
N LEU A 44 -0.39 -2.50 -11.35
CA LEU A 44 -0.17 -1.23 -12.06
C LEU A 44 -1.26 -0.20 -11.75
N LYS A 45 -2.52 -0.62 -11.65
CA LYS A 45 -3.64 0.28 -11.34
C LYS A 45 -3.60 0.77 -9.90
N GLU A 46 -3.26 -0.10 -8.96
CA GLU A 46 -3.01 0.33 -7.58
C GLU A 46 -1.84 1.30 -7.52
N TYR A 47 -0.70 0.99 -8.15
CA TYR A 47 0.46 1.88 -8.18
C TYR A 47 0.09 3.28 -8.73
N GLN A 48 -0.60 3.34 -9.87
CA GLN A 48 -1.06 4.61 -10.45
C GLN A 48 -1.96 5.40 -9.49
N ALA A 49 -2.87 4.73 -8.79
CA ALA A 49 -3.72 5.36 -7.78
C ALA A 49 -2.90 5.87 -6.58
N LEU A 50 -1.89 5.12 -6.12
CA LEU A 50 -1.00 5.55 -5.05
C LEU A 50 -0.18 6.78 -5.45
N ILE A 51 0.37 6.83 -6.67
CA ILE A 51 1.10 8.00 -7.17
C ILE A 51 0.17 9.20 -7.33
N HIS A 52 -1.06 9.00 -7.81
CA HIS A 52 -2.05 10.06 -7.86
C HIS A 52 -2.34 10.65 -6.46
N CYS A 53 -2.49 9.80 -5.45
CA CYS A 53 -2.80 10.24 -4.09
C CYS A 53 -1.59 10.82 -3.35
N PHE A 54 -0.39 10.27 -3.53
CA PHE A 54 0.74 10.48 -2.63
C PHE A 54 2.07 10.79 -3.35
N GLY A 55 2.10 10.90 -4.68
CA GLY A 55 3.34 10.97 -5.47
C GLY A 55 4.24 12.19 -5.19
N HIS A 56 3.73 13.22 -4.50
CA HIS A 56 4.51 14.37 -4.06
C HIS A 56 5.20 14.15 -2.70
N ASN A 57 4.90 13.07 -1.98
CA ASN A 57 5.53 12.76 -0.71
C ASN A 57 6.86 12.04 -0.91
N SER A 58 7.97 12.75 -0.70
CA SER A 58 9.32 12.20 -0.86
C SER A 58 9.70 11.13 0.18
N GLU A 59 8.96 11.02 1.28
CA GLU A 59 9.17 9.99 2.30
C GLU A 59 8.39 8.70 2.02
N LEU A 60 7.53 8.70 0.99
CA LEU A 60 6.65 7.58 0.69
C LEU A 60 7.43 6.29 0.43
N ARG A 61 7.07 5.23 1.17
CA ARG A 61 7.55 3.87 0.96
C ARG A 61 6.37 2.91 0.79
N VAL A 62 6.43 2.10 -0.27
CA VAL A 62 5.39 1.13 -0.63
C VAL A 62 5.95 -0.28 -0.68
N ASN A 63 5.28 -1.22 -0.03
CA ASN A 63 5.56 -2.66 -0.14
C ASN A 63 4.28 -3.50 -0.15
N SER A 64 4.42 -4.81 -0.31
CA SER A 64 3.31 -5.76 -0.21
C SER A 64 3.75 -7.02 0.52
N THR A 65 3.08 -7.34 1.63
CA THR A 65 3.31 -8.61 2.35
C THR A 65 3.15 -9.82 1.45
N LYS A 66 2.28 -9.74 0.43
CA LYS A 66 1.97 -10.84 -0.49
C LYS A 66 3.18 -11.33 -1.27
N SER A 67 4.23 -10.51 -1.43
CA SER A 67 5.48 -10.97 -2.03
C SER A 67 6.10 -12.12 -1.23
N MET A 68 5.93 -12.14 0.09
CA MET A 68 6.53 -13.13 1.01
C MET A 68 5.57 -14.22 1.43
N ILE A 69 4.29 -13.89 1.68
CA ILE A 69 3.33 -14.82 2.29
C ILE A 69 2.20 -15.23 1.34
N GLY A 70 2.20 -14.73 0.10
CA GLY A 70 1.13 -14.95 -0.86
C GLY A 70 -0.17 -14.24 -0.48
N HIS A 71 -1.23 -14.51 -1.25
CA HIS A 71 -2.54 -13.89 -1.02
C HIS A 71 -3.41 -14.74 -0.10
N LEU A 72 -3.57 -14.31 1.16
CA LEU A 72 -4.36 -15.02 2.19
C LEU A 72 -5.89 -14.83 2.07
N LEU A 73 -6.39 -14.42 0.91
CA LEU A 73 -7.82 -14.15 0.66
C LEU A 73 -8.45 -13.30 1.78
N GLY A 74 -9.50 -13.80 2.45
CA GLY A 74 -10.21 -13.09 3.52
C GLY A 74 -9.34 -12.75 4.75
N ALA A 75 -8.23 -13.45 4.96
CA ALA A 75 -7.29 -13.15 6.05
C ALA A 75 -6.21 -12.13 5.67
N ALA A 76 -6.10 -11.77 4.37
CA ALA A 76 -5.05 -10.89 3.88
C ALA A 76 -5.05 -9.52 4.59
N GLY A 77 -6.21 -8.85 4.65
CA GLY A 77 -6.32 -7.54 5.29
C GLY A 77 -5.96 -7.53 6.78
N GLY A 78 -6.21 -8.64 7.50
CA GLY A 78 -5.81 -8.76 8.90
C GLY A 78 -4.29 -8.82 9.08
N VAL A 79 -3.60 -9.64 8.28
CA VAL A 79 -2.14 -9.78 8.35
C VAL A 79 -1.43 -8.52 7.82
N GLU A 80 -2.00 -7.88 6.81
CA GLU A 80 -1.54 -6.60 6.25
C GLU A 80 -1.63 -5.47 7.29
N ALA A 81 -2.75 -5.37 8.01
CA ALA A 81 -2.91 -4.42 9.11
C ALA A 81 -1.88 -4.66 10.22
N VAL A 82 -1.66 -5.93 10.60
CA VAL A 82 -0.62 -6.28 11.59
C VAL A 82 0.76 -5.85 11.10
N SER A 83 1.10 -6.05 9.83
CA SER A 83 2.36 -5.57 9.21
C SER A 83 2.54 -4.06 9.41
N VAL A 84 1.51 -3.26 9.11
CA VAL A 84 1.58 -1.80 9.27
C VAL A 84 1.78 -1.38 10.72
N VAL A 85 1.06 -2.00 11.65
CA VAL A 85 1.23 -1.73 13.08
C VAL A 85 2.63 -2.12 13.56
N GLN A 86 3.18 -3.24 13.08
CA GLN A 86 4.55 -3.64 13.40
C GLN A 86 5.58 -2.67 12.82
N ALA A 87 5.36 -2.13 11.63
CA ALA A 87 6.24 -1.12 11.04
C ALA A 87 6.28 0.14 11.91
N ILE A 88 5.12 0.62 12.37
CA ILE A 88 5.01 1.74 13.32
C ILE A 88 5.78 1.44 14.61
N ARG A 89 5.56 0.27 15.20
CA ARG A 89 6.14 -0.11 16.50
C ARG A 89 7.65 -0.30 16.46
N THR A 90 8.18 -0.85 15.37
CA THR A 90 9.58 -1.30 15.29
C THR A 90 10.47 -0.35 14.49
N GLY A 91 9.89 0.54 13.68
CA GLY A 91 10.61 1.39 12.74
C GLY A 91 11.29 0.61 11.61
N TRP A 92 10.79 -0.59 11.29
CA TRP A 92 11.25 -1.42 10.19
C TRP A 92 10.08 -1.73 9.24
N ILE A 93 10.28 -1.46 7.95
CA ILE A 93 9.35 -1.84 6.89
C ILE A 93 9.91 -3.04 6.13
N HIS A 94 9.06 -4.02 5.81
CA HIS A 94 9.50 -5.26 5.16
C HIS A 94 9.81 -5.06 3.66
N PRO A 95 10.63 -5.93 3.04
CA PRO A 95 10.94 -5.82 1.62
C PRO A 95 9.74 -6.16 0.73
N ASN A 96 9.89 -5.84 -0.56
CA ASN A 96 9.25 -6.55 -1.66
C ASN A 96 10.24 -7.60 -2.20
N ILE A 97 10.02 -8.88 -1.89
CA ILE A 97 10.85 -9.94 -2.48
C ILE A 97 10.41 -10.21 -3.92
N ASN A 98 11.31 -10.75 -4.75
CA ASN A 98 11.10 -11.05 -6.17
C ASN A 98 10.85 -9.83 -7.09
N LEU A 99 11.06 -8.60 -6.60
CA LEU A 99 10.98 -7.38 -7.40
C LEU A 99 12.33 -7.10 -8.09
N GLU A 100 12.54 -7.67 -9.27
CA GLU A 100 13.80 -7.54 -10.04
C GLU A 100 13.68 -6.58 -11.23
N ASN A 101 12.61 -6.74 -12.02
CA ASN A 101 12.35 -5.96 -13.23
C ASN A 101 10.96 -5.30 -13.13
N PRO A 102 10.86 -4.14 -12.46
CA PRO A 102 9.59 -3.40 -12.35
C PRO A 102 9.06 -2.99 -13.72
N ASP A 103 7.74 -2.91 -13.85
CA ASP A 103 7.08 -2.47 -15.08
C ASP A 103 7.48 -1.05 -15.49
N GLU A 104 7.39 -0.76 -16.78
CA GLU A 104 7.68 0.58 -17.33
C GLU A 104 6.78 1.65 -16.67
N GLY A 105 7.39 2.77 -16.27
CA GLY A 105 6.69 3.87 -15.58
C GLY A 105 6.53 3.69 -14.07
N VAL A 106 6.97 2.57 -13.50
CA VAL A 106 7.05 2.38 -12.05
C VAL A 106 8.34 3.01 -11.50
N ASP A 107 8.19 4.00 -10.63
CA ASP A 107 9.30 4.65 -9.93
C ASP A 107 9.76 3.77 -8.77
N THR A 108 10.91 3.13 -8.93
CA THR A 108 11.48 2.24 -7.91
C THR A 108 11.86 2.97 -6.63
N ARG A 109 12.00 4.31 -6.66
CA ARG A 109 12.35 5.10 -5.47
C ARG A 109 11.21 5.15 -4.45
N VAL A 110 9.96 4.92 -4.85
CA VAL A 110 8.84 4.83 -3.90
C VAL A 110 8.66 3.42 -3.34
N LEU A 111 9.26 2.41 -3.96
CA LEU A 111 9.12 1.02 -3.54
C LEU A 111 10.20 0.67 -2.51
N VAL A 112 9.83 -0.16 -1.52
CA VAL A 112 10.82 -0.82 -0.68
C VAL A 112 11.50 -1.91 -1.51
N GLY A 113 12.83 -1.95 -1.51
CA GLY A 113 13.58 -2.91 -2.30
C GLY A 113 13.52 -4.35 -1.77
N SER A 114 14.48 -5.17 -2.20
CA SER A 114 14.61 -6.58 -1.78
C SER A 114 15.07 -6.78 -0.33
N LYS A 115 15.38 -5.70 0.39
CA LYS A 115 15.79 -5.70 1.80
C LYS A 115 14.88 -4.78 2.60
N LYS A 116 14.65 -5.13 3.86
CA LYS A 116 13.91 -4.27 4.80
C LYS A 116 14.63 -2.93 4.98
N GLU A 117 13.86 -1.88 5.24
CA GLU A 117 14.36 -0.52 5.41
C GLU A 117 13.95 0.07 6.75
N ARG A 118 14.73 1.06 7.24
CA ARG A 118 14.36 1.86 8.41
C ARG A 118 13.44 2.99 7.97
N LEU A 119 12.30 3.14 8.64
CA LEU A 119 11.38 4.26 8.42
C LEU A 119 10.69 4.62 9.73
N LYS A 120 10.66 5.91 10.07
CA LYS A 120 9.77 6.43 11.11
C LYS A 120 8.40 6.66 10.49
N VAL A 121 7.49 5.70 10.69
CA VAL A 121 6.13 5.78 10.13
C VAL A 121 5.35 6.89 10.86
N LYS A 122 4.89 7.88 10.10
CA LYS A 122 4.01 8.97 10.57
C LYS A 122 2.56 8.50 10.54
N VAL A 123 2.10 8.11 9.35
CA VAL A 123 0.86 7.38 9.13
C VAL A 123 1.13 6.26 8.13
N GLY A 124 0.71 5.05 8.50
CA GLY A 124 0.78 3.86 7.67
C GLY A 124 -0.60 3.50 7.11
N LEU A 125 -0.66 3.14 5.85
CA LEU A 125 -1.89 2.73 5.16
C LEU A 125 -1.83 1.26 4.75
N SER A 126 -2.92 0.53 4.95
CA SER A 126 -3.10 -0.86 4.49
C SER A 126 -4.23 -0.92 3.47
N ASN A 127 -3.92 -1.34 2.24
CA ASN A 127 -4.90 -1.52 1.17
C ASN A 127 -5.29 -2.99 0.99
N SER A 128 -6.59 -3.24 0.84
CA SER A 128 -7.10 -4.56 0.49
C SER A 128 -8.26 -4.44 -0.51
N PHE A 129 -8.09 -5.02 -1.71
CA PHE A 129 -9.08 -4.94 -2.79
C PHE A 129 -9.63 -6.34 -3.13
N GLY A 130 -10.88 -6.57 -2.74
CA GLY A 130 -11.56 -7.84 -2.95
C GLY A 130 -12.16 -7.98 -4.35
N PHE A 131 -12.43 -9.24 -4.71
CA PHE A 131 -13.22 -9.57 -5.89
C PHE A 131 -14.58 -8.83 -5.90
N GLY A 132 -15.05 -8.47 -7.09
CA GLY A 132 -16.32 -7.74 -7.24
C GLY A 132 -16.24 -6.23 -6.97
N GLY A 133 -15.03 -5.66 -6.90
CA GLY A 133 -14.83 -4.21 -6.76
C GLY A 133 -14.90 -3.70 -5.32
N HIS A 134 -14.73 -4.57 -4.33
CA HIS A 134 -14.73 -4.19 -2.92
C HIS A 134 -13.39 -3.59 -2.54
N ASN A 135 -13.33 -2.28 -2.32
CA ASN A 135 -12.08 -1.61 -1.94
C ASN A 135 -12.10 -1.22 -0.46
N SER A 136 -10.99 -1.47 0.23
CA SER A 136 -10.78 -1.07 1.63
C SER A 136 -9.40 -0.46 1.81
N SER A 137 -9.34 0.66 2.53
CA SER A 137 -8.13 1.34 2.95
C SER A 137 -8.24 1.67 4.43
N ILE A 138 -7.27 1.24 5.23
CA ILE A 138 -7.24 1.48 6.67
C ILE A 138 -5.95 2.23 7.02
N LEU A 139 -6.04 3.27 7.83
CA LEU A 139 -4.91 4.06 8.30
C LEU A 139 -4.58 3.75 9.76
N PHE A 140 -3.28 3.74 10.08
CA PHE A 140 -2.74 3.57 11.42
C PHE A 140 -1.69 4.65 11.67
N ALA A 141 -1.64 5.17 12.89
CA ALA A 141 -0.63 6.14 13.32
C ALA A 141 -0.07 5.74 14.70
N PRO A 142 1.15 6.16 15.05
CA PRO A 142 1.65 6.06 16.42
C PRO A 142 0.66 6.69 17.41
N TYR A 143 0.38 6.00 18.51
CA TYR A 143 -0.34 6.59 19.63
C TYR A 143 0.64 7.40 20.48
N ASN A 144 0.36 8.69 20.66
CA ASN A 144 1.15 9.60 21.49
C ASN A 144 0.44 9.88 22.81
#